data_AF-A0A353NZT2-F1
#
_entry.id   AF-A0A353NZT2-F1
#
_cell.length_a   1.000
_cell.length_b   1.000
_cell.length_c   1.000
_cell.angle_alpha   90.00
_cell.angle_beta   90.00
_cell.angle_gamma   90.00
#
_symmetry.space_group_name_H-M   'P 1'
#
loop_
_entity.id
_entity.type
_entity.pdbx_description
1 polymer ?
#
loop_
_entity_poly.entity_id
_entity_poly.type
_entity_poly.pdbx_seq_one_letter_code
_entity_poly.pdbx_strand_id
1 'polypeptide(L)'
;MKKLTVFILTACLMGSAAFGAENYWTGASGDNDWMTAGNWGNGTSTPAGTLPGTTTDRANISLNGSVVNIFSGSSASAQQVDVGWNTASGTNTLNIFGNLNVVKNWRVGSQTGGGQVSIMNVDGGTLTNNLGFGSAATDGVAHVGRYGLGTLNITNDGLVQINNSLVTSGKEDGYGMINLIDGTLQANGWRAFEATSVAGIDVVRGARSRHQMDITGGKLLLQNDRLIQMWDFANAGVITGYGEAGYGSGHNLQIRLVEGYFLNGSWGVMTEVTAIPEPATMMLLGLGSLILVKRKK
;
A
#
# COMPACT_ATOMS: atom_id res chain seq x y z
N MET A 1 -2.76 24.26 11.17
CA MET A 1 -2.33 22.95 11.71
C MET A 1 -3.43 22.23 12.50
N LYS A 2 -3.93 22.74 13.65
CA LYS A 2 -5.00 22.05 14.44
C LYS A 2 -6.26 21.66 13.66
N LYS A 3 -6.68 22.48 12.68
CA LYS A 3 -7.87 22.19 11.85
C LYS A 3 -7.65 21.06 10.82
N LEU A 4 -6.42 20.86 10.36
CA LEU A 4 -6.07 19.81 9.39
C LEU A 4 -5.92 18.46 10.11
N THR A 5 -5.29 18.43 11.28
CA THR A 5 -5.19 17.22 12.11
C THR A 5 -6.56 16.74 12.56
N VAL A 6 -7.47 17.66 12.95
CA VAL A 6 -8.87 17.30 13.27
C VAL A 6 -9.59 16.78 12.03
N PHE A 7 -9.39 17.37 10.84
CA PHE A 7 -10.01 16.88 9.61
C PHE A 7 -9.51 15.48 9.21
N ILE A 8 -8.21 15.20 9.32
CA ILE A 8 -7.62 13.88 9.07
C ILE A 8 -8.13 12.86 10.08
N LEU A 9 -8.12 13.18 11.38
CA LEU A 9 -8.66 12.28 12.41
C LEU A 9 -10.16 12.02 12.22
N THR A 10 -10.93 13.04 11.84
CA THR A 10 -12.37 12.90 11.60
C THR A 10 -12.62 12.13 10.30
N ALA A 11 -11.79 12.25 9.27
CA ALA A 11 -11.87 11.43 8.06
C ALA A 11 -11.52 9.96 8.35
N CYS A 12 -10.54 9.69 9.22
CA CYS A 12 -10.22 8.34 9.72
C CYS A 12 -11.36 7.75 10.57
N LEU A 13 -12.07 8.58 11.35
CA LEU A 13 -13.19 8.16 12.20
C LEU A 13 -14.55 8.12 11.48
N MET A 14 -14.74 8.88 10.39
CA MET A 14 -15.96 8.83 9.58
C MET A 14 -15.92 7.72 8.53
N GLY A 15 -14.73 7.16 8.24
CA GLY A 15 -14.58 5.95 7.44
C GLY A 15 -15.10 4.67 8.11
N SER A 16 -15.44 4.71 9.41
CA SER A 16 -15.99 3.55 10.14
C SER A 16 -17.52 3.58 10.31
N ALA A 17 -18.22 4.57 9.76
CA ALA A 17 -19.66 4.75 9.97
C ALA A 17 -20.47 4.69 8.67
N ALA A 18 -20.27 3.62 7.90
CA ALA A 18 -21.23 3.16 6.90
C ALA A 18 -21.05 1.64 6.74
N PHE A 19 -21.49 0.87 7.75
CA PHE A 19 -21.47 -0.58 7.71
C PHE A 19 -22.50 -1.10 6.69
N GLY A 20 -22.11 -1.13 5.42
CA GLY A 20 -22.53 -2.23 4.54
C GLY A 20 -22.12 -3.55 5.20
N ALA A 21 -22.81 -4.64 4.89
CA ALA A 21 -22.53 -5.95 5.48
C ALA A 21 -21.03 -6.30 5.35
N GLU A 22 -20.30 -6.31 6.47
CA GLU A 22 -18.86 -6.52 6.47
C GLU A 22 -18.56 -7.99 6.17
N ASN A 23 -17.86 -8.26 5.07
CA ASN A 23 -17.36 -9.62 4.85
C ASN A 23 -16.08 -9.79 5.65
N TYR A 24 -15.99 -10.86 6.43
CA TYR A 24 -14.78 -11.16 7.19
C TYR A 24 -14.31 -12.57 6.95
N TRP A 25 -12.99 -12.70 6.87
CA TRP A 25 -12.32 -13.97 6.71
C TRP A 25 -12.34 -14.76 8.01
N THR A 26 -12.82 -16.00 7.95
CA THR A 26 -12.86 -16.94 9.08
C THR A 26 -11.83 -18.06 8.92
N GLY A 27 -11.44 -18.41 7.69
CA GLY A 27 -10.57 -19.57 7.42
C GLY A 27 -11.18 -20.91 7.87
N ALA A 28 -12.51 -20.96 8.07
CA ALA A 28 -13.16 -22.08 8.74
C ALA A 28 -13.26 -23.36 7.87
N SER A 29 -13.05 -23.28 6.55
CA SER A 29 -13.06 -24.48 5.69
C SER A 29 -11.81 -25.34 5.85
N GLY A 30 -10.76 -24.84 6.52
CA GLY A 30 -9.48 -25.52 6.67
C GLY A 30 -8.54 -25.36 5.46
N ASP A 31 -8.95 -24.60 4.44
CA ASP A 31 -8.07 -24.13 3.38
C ASP A 31 -7.86 -22.60 3.49
N ASN A 32 -6.90 -22.07 2.72
CA ASN A 32 -6.61 -20.63 2.68
C ASN A 32 -7.12 -19.97 1.39
N ASP A 33 -7.97 -20.62 0.59
CA ASP A 33 -8.37 -20.11 -0.72
C ASP A 33 -9.47 -19.07 -0.59
N TRP A 34 -9.19 -17.85 -1.06
CA TRP A 34 -10.13 -16.72 -1.04
C TRP A 34 -11.51 -17.09 -1.56
N MET A 35 -11.58 -18.01 -2.53
CA MET A 35 -12.83 -18.40 -3.19
C MET A 35 -13.64 -19.46 -2.46
N THR A 36 -13.11 -20.07 -1.41
CA THR A 36 -13.90 -21.03 -0.64
C THR A 36 -14.94 -20.29 0.21
N ALA A 37 -16.21 -20.47 -0.12
CA ALA A 37 -17.32 -19.84 0.59
C ALA A 37 -17.33 -20.12 2.10
N GLY A 38 -16.87 -21.30 2.51
CA GLY A 38 -16.74 -21.68 3.93
C GLY A 38 -15.73 -20.86 4.72
N ASN A 39 -14.84 -20.10 4.06
CA ASN A 39 -13.88 -19.21 4.70
C ASN A 39 -14.43 -17.80 4.98
N TRP A 40 -15.69 -17.52 4.65
CA TRP A 40 -16.30 -16.20 4.83
C TRP A 40 -17.40 -16.24 5.87
N GLY A 41 -17.33 -15.29 6.81
CA GLY A 41 -18.39 -15.00 7.76
C GLY A 41 -19.45 -14.04 7.21
N ASN A 42 -20.58 -13.96 7.90
CA ASN A 42 -21.83 -13.31 7.49
C ASN A 42 -21.62 -11.90 6.88
N GLY A 43 -22.11 -11.68 5.65
CA GLY A 43 -22.04 -10.38 4.97
C GLY A 43 -22.58 -10.39 3.54
N THR A 44 -22.10 -11.31 2.70
CA THR A 44 -22.58 -11.64 1.35
C THR A 44 -21.85 -12.93 0.93
N SER A 45 -22.34 -13.65 -0.08
CA SER A 45 -21.54 -14.65 -0.81
C SER A 45 -20.14 -14.12 -1.08
N THR A 46 -19.11 -14.97 -1.03
CA THR A 46 -17.70 -14.70 -1.42
C THR A 46 -17.57 -13.41 -2.24
N PRO A 47 -16.82 -12.38 -1.78
CA PRO A 47 -16.71 -11.10 -2.49
C PRO A 47 -16.52 -11.37 -3.99
N ALA A 48 -17.49 -10.94 -4.81
CA ALA A 48 -17.75 -11.51 -6.12
C ALA A 48 -16.46 -11.68 -6.94
N GLY A 49 -16.06 -12.93 -7.13
CA GLY A 49 -14.97 -13.33 -8.00
C GLY A 49 -15.53 -13.76 -9.34
N THR A 50 -14.98 -13.26 -10.44
CA THR A 50 -15.21 -13.91 -11.74
C THR A 50 -14.29 -15.13 -11.76
N LEU A 51 -14.83 -16.35 -11.75
CA LEU A 51 -14.04 -17.57 -11.96
C LEU A 51 -13.39 -17.48 -13.35
N PRO A 52 -12.05 -17.50 -13.48
CA PRO A 52 -11.43 -17.80 -14.76
C PRO A 52 -11.61 -19.30 -15.00
N GLY A 53 -11.90 -19.69 -16.24
CA GLY A 53 -12.49 -20.99 -16.61
C GLY A 53 -11.65 -22.26 -16.38
N THR A 54 -10.69 -22.29 -15.47
CA THR A 54 -9.94 -23.50 -15.10
C THR A 54 -9.62 -23.53 -13.61
N THR A 55 -9.59 -24.73 -13.05
CA THR A 55 -9.41 -25.08 -11.63
C THR A 55 -8.05 -24.71 -11.03
N THR A 56 -7.22 -23.95 -11.75
CA THR A 56 -5.93 -23.42 -11.30
C THR A 56 -5.95 -21.91 -11.06
N ASP A 57 -7.07 -21.24 -11.37
CA ASP A 57 -7.17 -19.78 -11.34
C ASP A 57 -7.98 -19.25 -10.14
N ARG A 58 -7.25 -18.71 -9.14
CA ARG A 58 -7.84 -17.98 -8.02
C ARG A 58 -8.43 -16.65 -8.51
N ALA A 59 -9.49 -16.16 -7.87
CA ALA A 59 -10.30 -15.09 -8.43
C ALA A 59 -9.65 -13.71 -8.49
N ASN A 60 -10.22 -12.88 -9.37
CA ASN A 60 -10.16 -11.42 -9.31
C ASN A 60 -11.20 -10.95 -8.29
N ILE A 61 -10.75 -10.38 -7.19
CA ILE A 61 -11.64 -9.79 -6.19
C ILE A 61 -12.09 -8.43 -6.72
N SER A 62 -13.38 -8.15 -6.77
CA SER A 62 -13.89 -6.78 -6.88
C SER A 62 -14.75 -6.44 -5.69
N LEU A 63 -14.28 -5.51 -4.87
CA LEU A 63 -15.07 -4.92 -3.79
C LEU A 63 -15.94 -3.81 -4.37
N ASN A 64 -17.24 -3.80 -4.04
CA ASN A 64 -18.19 -2.75 -4.39
C ASN A 64 -18.94 -2.27 -3.14
N GLY A 65 -18.64 -1.08 -2.64
CA GLY A 65 -19.26 -0.53 -1.44
C GLY A 65 -19.10 -1.45 -0.23
N SER A 66 -18.03 -2.23 -0.20
CA SER A 66 -17.80 -3.31 0.77
C SER A 66 -16.57 -3.01 1.62
N VAL A 67 -16.68 -3.35 2.89
CA VAL A 67 -15.54 -3.47 3.80
C VAL A 67 -15.24 -4.95 3.96
N VAL A 68 -13.99 -5.32 3.69
CA VAL A 68 -13.51 -6.70 3.82
C VAL A 68 -12.38 -6.76 4.83
N ASN A 69 -12.46 -7.71 5.76
CA ASN A 69 -11.52 -7.84 6.86
C ASN A 69 -10.85 -9.23 6.86
N ILE A 70 -9.53 -9.27 6.89
CA ILE A 70 -8.74 -10.47 7.20
C ILE A 70 -8.15 -10.28 8.60
N PHE A 71 -8.65 -11.01 9.59
CA PHE A 71 -8.25 -10.79 10.98
C PHE A 71 -6.89 -11.38 11.34
N SER A 72 -6.30 -10.86 12.41
CA SER A 72 -5.04 -11.32 12.98
C SER A 72 -5.06 -12.83 13.24
N GLY A 73 -3.94 -13.50 12.96
CA GLY A 73 -3.81 -14.95 13.10
C GLY A 73 -4.44 -15.77 11.96
N SER A 74 -5.13 -15.13 11.01
CA SER A 74 -5.66 -15.78 9.81
C SER A 74 -4.72 -15.66 8.62
N SER A 75 -4.84 -16.59 7.68
CA SER A 75 -4.15 -16.54 6.38
C SER A 75 -5.15 -16.74 5.26
N ALA A 76 -5.09 -15.87 4.25
CA ALA A 76 -5.87 -15.95 3.03
C ALA A 76 -4.95 -15.92 1.81
N SER A 77 -5.41 -16.48 0.70
CA SER A 77 -4.61 -16.62 -0.51
C SER A 77 -5.47 -16.37 -1.74
N ALA A 78 -5.00 -15.46 -2.61
CA ALA A 78 -5.65 -15.11 -3.87
C ALA A 78 -4.63 -15.18 -5.02
N GLN A 79 -5.10 -15.06 -6.26
CA GLN A 79 -4.21 -14.84 -7.41
C GLN A 79 -4.15 -13.35 -7.68
N GLN A 80 -5.32 -12.71 -7.78
CA GLN A 80 -5.41 -11.30 -8.06
C GLN A 80 -6.37 -10.61 -7.10
N VAL A 81 -5.97 -9.44 -6.60
CA VAL A 81 -6.82 -8.62 -5.73
C VAL A 81 -7.04 -7.29 -6.42
N ASP A 82 -8.29 -6.92 -6.74
CA ASP A 82 -8.60 -5.58 -7.22
C ASP A 82 -9.56 -4.86 -6.25
N VAL A 83 -9.04 -3.89 -5.50
CA VAL A 83 -9.89 -3.05 -4.66
C VAL A 83 -10.49 -1.94 -5.54
N GLY A 84 -11.79 -2.08 -5.83
CA GLY A 84 -12.59 -1.15 -6.64
C GLY A 84 -12.43 -1.34 -8.16
N TRP A 85 -12.77 -2.53 -8.67
CA TRP A 85 -12.80 -2.84 -10.11
C TRP A 85 -14.22 -2.82 -10.65
N ASN A 86 -14.50 -2.14 -11.77
CA ASN A 86 -15.82 -2.14 -12.44
C ASN A 86 -17.02 -1.69 -11.59
N THR A 87 -16.84 -0.77 -10.65
CA THR A 87 -17.93 -0.33 -9.76
C THR A 87 -18.21 1.15 -9.95
N ALA A 88 -19.47 1.53 -10.18
CA ALA A 88 -19.80 2.86 -10.71
C ALA A 88 -19.71 4.01 -9.68
N SER A 89 -19.69 3.71 -8.37
CA SER A 89 -19.56 4.70 -7.29
C SER A 89 -19.29 4.02 -5.94
N GLY A 90 -18.79 4.75 -4.95
CA GLY A 90 -18.62 4.25 -3.57
C GLY A 90 -17.17 4.16 -3.08
N THR A 91 -17.03 3.73 -1.82
CA THR A 91 -15.74 3.46 -1.18
C THR A 91 -15.57 1.95 -0.99
N ASN A 92 -14.39 1.46 -1.35
CA ASN A 92 -14.04 0.04 -1.23
C ASN A 92 -12.87 -0.09 -0.27
N THR A 93 -12.99 -0.93 0.75
CA THR A 93 -11.95 -1.06 1.77
C THR A 93 -11.58 -2.52 1.99
N LEU A 94 -10.30 -2.83 1.88
CA LEU A 94 -9.71 -4.11 2.28
C LEU A 94 -8.77 -3.88 3.45
N ASN A 95 -9.09 -4.47 4.61
CA ASN A 95 -8.26 -4.45 5.81
C ASN A 95 -7.57 -5.80 6.01
N ILE A 96 -6.27 -5.78 6.19
CA ILE A 96 -5.40 -6.95 6.34
C ILE A 96 -4.69 -6.84 7.69
N PHE A 97 -5.28 -7.48 8.71
CA PHE A 97 -4.69 -7.64 10.04
C PHE A 97 -4.00 -9.01 10.19
N GLY A 98 -4.34 -9.96 9.32
CA GLY A 98 -3.69 -11.27 9.19
C GLY A 98 -2.71 -11.31 8.02
N ASN A 99 -2.65 -12.45 7.33
CA ASN A 99 -1.79 -12.63 6.16
C ASN A 99 -2.63 -12.75 4.88
N LEU A 100 -2.26 -12.01 3.84
CA LEU A 100 -2.79 -12.16 2.49
C LEU A 100 -1.66 -12.48 1.52
N ASN A 101 -1.70 -13.66 0.91
CA ASN A 101 -0.77 -14.06 -0.14
C ASN A 101 -1.41 -13.97 -1.52
N VAL A 102 -0.86 -13.13 -2.38
CA VAL A 102 -1.33 -12.86 -3.75
C VAL A 102 -0.32 -13.42 -4.73
N VAL A 103 -0.77 -14.30 -5.64
CA VAL A 103 0.16 -15.06 -6.51
C VAL A 103 0.44 -14.42 -7.87
N LYS A 104 -0.45 -13.54 -8.35
CA LYS A 104 -0.27 -12.80 -9.60
C LYS A 104 -0.04 -11.32 -9.33
N ASN A 105 -1.07 -10.55 -8.99
CA ASN A 105 -0.93 -9.10 -8.77
C ASN A 105 -2.04 -8.58 -7.86
N TRP A 106 -1.82 -7.40 -7.28
CA TRP A 106 -2.90 -6.69 -6.61
C TRP A 106 -2.95 -5.25 -7.09
N ARG A 107 -4.15 -4.66 -7.03
CA ARG A 107 -4.42 -3.31 -7.47
C ARG A 107 -5.37 -2.65 -6.49
N VAL A 108 -5.13 -1.38 -6.22
CA VAL A 108 -6.03 -0.51 -5.45
C VAL A 108 -6.39 0.67 -6.33
N GLY A 109 -7.68 0.95 -6.51
CA GLY A 109 -8.15 2.04 -7.37
C GLY A 109 -8.05 1.68 -8.85
N SER A 110 -8.65 0.55 -9.24
CA SER A 110 -8.52 -0.06 -10.57
C SER A 110 -9.71 0.22 -11.52
N GLN A 111 -10.64 1.08 -11.15
CA GLN A 111 -11.83 1.43 -11.94
C GLN A 111 -11.53 2.45 -13.05
N THR A 112 -12.06 2.22 -14.26
CA THR A 112 -12.25 3.24 -15.30
C THR A 112 -13.57 3.99 -15.07
N GLY A 113 -13.56 5.32 -14.96
CA GLY A 113 -14.79 6.13 -14.95
C GLY A 113 -14.94 7.24 -13.90
N GLY A 114 -13.99 7.41 -12.98
CA GLY A 114 -13.94 8.53 -12.04
C GLY A 114 -15.00 8.48 -10.92
N GLY A 115 -14.59 8.75 -9.67
CA GLY A 115 -15.51 8.96 -8.55
C GLY A 115 -15.47 7.94 -7.41
N GLN A 116 -14.66 6.87 -7.52
CA GLN A 116 -14.44 5.93 -6.43
C GLN A 116 -13.15 6.17 -5.66
N VAL A 117 -13.20 5.79 -4.38
CA VAL A 117 -12.04 5.74 -3.48
C VAL A 117 -11.83 4.29 -3.06
N SER A 118 -10.66 3.75 -3.39
CA SER A 118 -10.27 2.41 -3.00
C SER A 118 -9.16 2.48 -1.96
N ILE A 119 -9.34 1.76 -0.87
CA ILE A 119 -8.45 1.79 0.29
C ILE A 119 -8.02 0.36 0.60
N MET A 120 -6.72 0.15 0.75
CA MET A 120 -6.15 -1.07 1.28
C MET A 120 -5.35 -0.72 2.52
N ASN A 121 -5.64 -1.38 3.63
CA ASN A 121 -4.95 -1.20 4.89
C ASN A 121 -4.24 -2.50 5.25
N VAL A 122 -2.94 -2.43 5.52
CA VAL A 122 -2.15 -3.54 6.07
C VAL A 122 -1.71 -3.13 7.46
N ASP A 123 -2.39 -3.66 8.47
CA ASP A 123 -2.34 -3.16 9.84
C ASP A 123 -1.89 -4.27 10.80
N GLY A 124 -0.59 -4.32 11.11
CA GLY A 124 0.05 -5.44 11.82
C GLY A 124 0.03 -6.78 11.09
N GLY A 125 -0.60 -6.84 9.91
CA GLY A 125 -0.65 -7.99 9.02
C GLY A 125 0.47 -8.02 7.99
N THR A 126 0.42 -9.02 7.10
CA THR A 126 1.34 -9.15 5.97
C THR A 126 0.57 -9.28 4.66
N LEU A 127 0.95 -8.49 3.65
CA LEU A 127 0.54 -8.66 2.26
C LEU A 127 1.75 -9.06 1.43
N THR A 128 1.75 -10.28 0.91
CA THR A 128 2.83 -10.78 0.03
C THR A 128 2.31 -10.91 -1.38
N ASN A 129 3.00 -10.30 -2.34
CA ASN A 129 2.80 -10.54 -3.76
C ASN A 129 3.90 -11.47 -4.28
N ASN A 130 3.63 -12.78 -4.22
CA ASN A 130 4.56 -13.83 -4.59
C ASN A 130 4.22 -14.35 -5.99
N LEU A 131 4.87 -13.79 -7.02
CA LEU A 131 4.78 -14.31 -8.36
C LEU A 131 5.03 -15.82 -8.37
N GLY A 132 3.99 -16.59 -8.71
CA GLY A 132 4.18 -17.97 -9.12
C GLY A 132 5.12 -17.97 -10.34
N PHE A 133 6.18 -18.78 -10.29
CA PHE A 133 7.05 -19.02 -11.44
C PHE A 133 6.21 -19.26 -12.72
N GLY A 134 6.43 -18.47 -13.78
CA GLY A 134 5.85 -18.71 -15.12
C GLY A 134 4.84 -17.67 -15.65
N SER A 135 4.56 -16.59 -14.92
CA SER A 135 3.62 -15.55 -15.37
C SER A 135 4.29 -14.48 -16.26
N ALA A 136 3.58 -13.94 -17.25
CA ALA A 136 4.10 -12.95 -18.20
C ALA A 136 4.50 -11.64 -17.49
N ALA A 137 5.36 -10.81 -18.11
CA ALA A 137 5.91 -9.58 -17.51
C ALA A 137 4.89 -8.52 -17.01
N THR A 138 3.61 -8.65 -17.35
CA THR A 138 2.49 -7.83 -16.83
C THR A 138 1.86 -8.38 -15.55
N ASP A 139 2.13 -9.63 -15.24
CA ASP A 139 1.75 -10.29 -14.00
C ASP A 139 2.84 -10.02 -12.96
N GLY A 140 2.46 -9.82 -11.69
CA GLY A 140 3.41 -9.47 -10.62
C GLY A 140 3.46 -8.01 -10.25
N VAL A 141 2.92 -7.11 -11.07
CA VAL A 141 2.97 -5.67 -10.78
C VAL A 141 1.87 -5.31 -9.77
N ALA A 142 2.29 -4.74 -8.64
CA ALA A 142 1.39 -4.14 -7.68
C ALA A 142 1.04 -2.71 -8.13
N HIS A 143 -0.25 -2.34 -8.07
CA HIS A 143 -0.69 -1.00 -8.46
C HIS A 143 -1.44 -0.28 -7.33
N VAL A 144 -1.12 0.99 -7.15
CA VAL A 144 -1.92 1.92 -6.33
C VAL A 144 -2.33 3.09 -7.23
N GLY A 145 -3.63 3.23 -7.44
CA GLY A 145 -4.25 4.25 -8.28
C GLY A 145 -4.07 4.01 -9.79
N ARG A 146 -4.38 2.80 -10.28
CA ARG A 146 -4.16 2.45 -11.70
C ARG A 146 -5.07 3.22 -12.66
N TYR A 147 -6.33 3.40 -12.30
CA TYR A 147 -7.33 4.06 -13.13
C TYR A 147 -8.23 5.02 -12.32
N GLY A 148 -8.27 4.85 -10.99
CA GLY A 148 -9.01 5.71 -10.06
C GLY A 148 -8.15 6.15 -8.87
N LEU A 149 -8.82 6.59 -7.80
CA LEU A 149 -8.17 6.98 -6.55
C LEU A 149 -7.88 5.73 -5.71
N GLY A 150 -6.60 5.40 -5.56
CA GLY A 150 -6.13 4.29 -4.73
C GLY A 150 -5.34 4.80 -3.53
N THR A 151 -5.56 4.23 -2.35
CA THR A 151 -4.76 4.49 -1.16
C THR A 151 -4.32 3.18 -0.53
N LEU A 152 -3.03 3.05 -0.29
CA LEU A 152 -2.46 1.97 0.51
C LEU A 152 -1.94 2.56 1.82
N ASN A 153 -2.45 2.08 2.95
CA ASN A 153 -1.91 2.40 4.26
C ASN A 153 -1.23 1.17 4.83
N ILE A 154 -0.02 1.34 5.37
CA ILE A 154 0.72 0.28 6.04
C ILE A 154 1.02 0.77 7.45
N THR A 155 0.41 0.13 8.45
CA THR A 155 0.38 0.59 9.84
C THR A 155 0.77 -0.49 10.83
N ASN A 156 1.16 -0.08 12.05
CA ASN A 156 1.41 -0.95 13.20
C ASN A 156 2.30 -2.16 12.88
N ASP A 157 3.49 -1.93 12.33
CA ASP A 157 4.44 -2.96 11.89
C ASP A 157 3.95 -3.86 10.73
N GLY A 158 2.88 -3.46 10.04
CA GLY A 158 2.39 -4.14 8.85
C GLY A 158 3.47 -4.24 7.77
N LEU A 159 3.49 -5.36 7.05
CA LEU A 159 4.47 -5.64 6.00
C LEU A 159 3.79 -5.82 4.64
N VAL A 160 4.23 -5.06 3.64
CA VAL A 160 3.90 -5.32 2.23
C VAL A 160 5.17 -5.74 1.51
N GLN A 161 5.20 -6.97 1.01
CA GLN A 161 6.32 -7.50 0.25
C GLN A 161 5.92 -7.78 -1.20
N ILE A 162 6.63 -7.17 -2.14
CA ILE A 162 6.35 -7.26 -3.57
C ILE A 162 7.58 -7.82 -4.29
N ASN A 163 7.47 -9.06 -4.78
CA ASN A 163 8.57 -9.76 -5.42
C ASN A 163 8.86 -9.28 -6.85
N ASN A 164 8.19 -8.23 -7.32
CA ASN A 164 8.42 -7.59 -8.62
C ASN A 164 8.35 -6.05 -8.45
N SER A 165 7.50 -5.37 -9.21
CA SER A 165 7.48 -3.91 -9.27
C SER A 165 6.21 -3.36 -8.64
N LEU A 166 6.36 -2.24 -7.92
CA LEU A 166 5.27 -1.39 -7.46
C LEU A 166 5.10 -0.20 -8.43
N VAL A 167 3.86 0.12 -8.76
CA VAL A 167 3.50 1.30 -9.55
C VAL A 167 2.48 2.13 -8.78
N THR A 168 2.84 3.39 -8.49
CA THR A 168 1.92 4.40 -7.93
C THR A 168 1.55 5.37 -9.03
N SER A 169 0.27 5.52 -9.33
CA SER A 169 -0.28 6.13 -10.56
C SER A 169 -0.20 5.24 -11.80
N GLY A 170 -1.37 4.82 -12.26
CA GLY A 170 -1.54 4.24 -13.59
C GLY A 170 -2.35 5.16 -14.50
N LYS A 171 -2.54 4.66 -15.71
CA LYS A 171 -3.17 5.27 -16.88
C LYS A 171 -4.24 6.35 -16.60
N GLU A 172 -4.28 7.33 -17.51
CA GLU A 172 -5.31 8.37 -17.60
C GLU A 172 -5.33 9.30 -16.38
N ASP A 173 -6.35 9.17 -15.53
CA ASP A 173 -6.64 10.03 -14.37
C ASP A 173 -6.42 9.31 -13.03
N GLY A 174 -5.79 8.13 -13.05
CA GLY A 174 -5.47 7.35 -11.86
C GLY A 174 -4.53 8.10 -10.92
N TYR A 175 -4.83 8.05 -9.61
CA TYR A 175 -3.97 8.65 -8.59
C TYR A 175 -3.82 7.70 -7.40
N GLY A 176 -2.56 7.41 -7.07
CA GLY A 176 -2.20 6.52 -5.97
C GLY A 176 -1.52 7.28 -4.84
N MET A 177 -1.93 7.00 -3.60
CA MET A 177 -1.20 7.40 -2.39
C MET A 177 -0.79 6.17 -1.59
N ILE A 178 0.43 6.21 -1.06
CA ILE A 178 0.95 5.22 -0.12
C ILE A 178 1.31 5.93 1.17
N ASN A 179 0.81 5.47 2.30
CA ASN A 179 1.17 5.98 3.62
C ASN A 179 1.85 4.88 4.42
N LEU A 180 3.10 5.11 4.83
CA LEU A 180 3.88 4.20 5.67
C LEU A 180 3.89 4.76 7.10
N ILE A 181 2.92 4.33 7.92
CA ILE A 181 2.73 4.83 9.29
C ILE A 181 3.18 3.74 10.27
N ASP A 182 4.48 3.68 10.56
CA ASP A 182 5.10 2.57 11.31
C ASP A 182 5.02 1.20 10.62
N GLY A 183 4.83 1.17 9.30
CA GLY A 183 4.81 -0.04 8.47
C GLY A 183 6.02 -0.19 7.55
N THR A 184 6.23 -1.37 6.98
CA THR A 184 7.30 -1.64 6.02
C THR A 184 6.75 -2.00 4.64
N LEU A 185 7.25 -1.34 3.61
CA LEU A 185 7.03 -1.67 2.20
C LEU A 185 8.34 -2.14 1.58
N GLN A 186 8.35 -3.35 1.04
CA GLN A 186 9.51 -3.95 0.40
C GLN A 186 9.18 -4.34 -1.04
N ALA A 187 9.96 -3.87 -2.01
CA ALA A 187 9.73 -4.14 -3.43
C ALA A 187 11.03 -4.26 -4.23
N ASN A 188 11.04 -5.00 -5.34
CA ASN A 188 12.23 -5.03 -6.22
C ASN A 188 12.43 -3.72 -6.97
N GLY A 189 11.36 -2.98 -7.20
CA GLY A 189 11.39 -1.69 -7.84
C GLY A 189 10.12 -0.91 -7.58
N TRP A 190 10.24 0.41 -7.67
CA TRP A 190 9.12 1.32 -7.58
C TRP A 190 9.14 2.29 -8.76
N ARG A 191 7.98 2.47 -9.37
CA ARG A 191 7.73 3.45 -10.42
C ARG A 191 6.63 4.39 -9.95
N ALA A 192 6.98 5.65 -9.85
CA ALA A 192 6.04 6.73 -9.54
C ALA A 192 5.06 7.03 -10.70
N PHE A 193 5.28 6.44 -11.87
CA PHE A 193 4.43 6.66 -13.05
C PHE A 193 4.42 5.40 -13.93
N GLU A 194 3.26 5.05 -14.47
CA GLU A 194 3.17 4.10 -15.59
C GLU A 194 3.45 4.87 -16.89
N ALA A 195 4.55 4.55 -17.58
CA ALA A 195 4.82 5.10 -18.90
C ALA A 195 3.77 4.55 -19.89
N THR A 196 2.81 5.38 -20.30
CA THR A 196 1.98 5.07 -21.47
C THR A 196 2.79 5.40 -22.72
N SER A 197 3.31 4.39 -23.42
CA SER A 197 3.89 4.60 -24.74
C SER A 197 2.79 5.02 -25.70
N VAL A 198 2.76 6.31 -26.04
CA VAL A 198 1.98 6.81 -27.16
C VAL A 198 2.98 7.07 -28.28
N ALA A 199 3.06 6.13 -29.22
CA ALA A 199 3.74 6.27 -30.52
C ALA A 199 5.14 6.95 -30.50
N GLY A 200 6.12 6.33 -29.83
CA GLY A 200 7.54 6.66 -30.04
C GLY A 200 8.06 7.92 -29.34
N ILE A 201 7.24 8.56 -28.50
CA ILE A 201 7.70 9.59 -27.56
C ILE A 201 7.31 9.10 -26.16
N ASP A 202 8.32 8.77 -25.33
CA ASP A 202 8.14 8.62 -23.88
C ASP A 202 7.83 10.00 -23.29
N VAL A 203 6.61 10.48 -23.56
CA VAL A 203 6.08 11.63 -22.84
C VAL A 203 5.74 11.10 -21.46
N VAL A 204 6.65 11.35 -20.51
CA VAL A 204 6.31 11.47 -19.09
C VAL A 204 5.23 12.56 -19.03
N ARG A 205 3.96 12.19 -19.25
CA ARG A 205 2.84 13.14 -19.15
C ARG A 205 2.92 13.71 -17.75
N GLY A 206 3.17 15.02 -17.72
CA GLY A 206 3.80 15.72 -16.63
C GLY A 206 3.37 15.27 -15.24
N ALA A 207 4.37 15.08 -14.39
CA ALA A 207 4.26 15.12 -12.94
C ALA A 207 3.37 16.30 -12.52
N ARG A 208 2.08 16.06 -12.37
CA ARG A 208 1.21 16.94 -11.58
C ARG A 208 1.38 16.47 -10.15
N SER A 209 2.49 16.91 -9.56
CA SER A 209 2.95 16.53 -8.22
C SER A 209 1.81 16.62 -7.21
N ARG A 210 1.29 15.46 -6.86
CA ARG A 210 0.60 15.19 -5.60
C ARG A 210 1.36 14.03 -5.00
N HIS A 211 1.78 14.16 -3.75
CA HIS A 211 2.59 13.16 -3.03
C HIS A 211 2.08 11.76 -3.29
N GLN A 212 2.96 10.85 -3.74
CA GLN A 212 2.56 9.48 -4.04
C GLN A 212 2.92 8.54 -2.91
N MET A 213 3.88 8.94 -2.07
CA MET A 213 4.26 8.21 -0.87
C MET A 213 4.58 9.19 0.26
N ASP A 214 3.99 8.98 1.42
CA ASP A 214 4.39 9.63 2.66
C ASP A 214 4.89 8.60 3.66
N ILE A 215 6.06 8.87 4.24
CA ILE A 215 6.67 8.03 5.27
C ILE A 215 6.55 8.78 6.60
N THR A 216 5.78 8.20 7.52
CA THR A 216 5.52 8.75 8.85
C THR A 216 5.81 7.66 9.88
N GLY A 217 7.09 7.39 10.12
CA GLY A 217 7.56 6.33 11.05
C GLY A 217 7.76 4.95 10.40
N GLY A 218 7.28 4.74 9.18
CA GLY A 218 7.51 3.51 8.42
C GLY A 218 8.86 3.44 7.67
N LYS A 219 9.00 2.42 6.82
CA LYS A 219 10.19 2.16 6.00
C LYS A 219 9.83 1.72 4.58
N LEU A 220 10.52 2.28 3.59
CA LEU A 220 10.56 1.77 2.23
C LEU A 220 11.90 1.05 1.99
N LEU A 221 11.85 -0.17 1.48
CA LEU A 221 12.99 -1.00 1.12
C LEU A 221 12.91 -1.37 -0.36
N LEU A 222 13.87 -0.89 -1.16
CA LEU A 222 13.95 -1.19 -2.59
C LEU A 222 15.19 -2.02 -2.92
N GLN A 223 15.04 -3.04 -3.76
CA GLN A 223 16.16 -3.86 -4.19
C GLN A 223 17.16 -3.07 -5.05
N ASN A 224 18.45 -3.35 -4.82
CA ASN A 224 19.61 -2.72 -5.45
C ASN A 224 19.81 -1.25 -5.03
N ASP A 225 20.89 -0.66 -5.54
CA ASP A 225 21.16 0.76 -5.38
C ASP A 225 20.18 1.60 -6.23
N ARG A 226 19.36 2.38 -5.52
CA ARG A 226 18.37 3.32 -6.03
C ARG A 226 18.55 4.70 -5.40
N LEU A 227 19.71 4.99 -4.79
CA LEU A 227 19.94 6.23 -4.04
C LEU A 227 19.61 7.47 -4.88
N ILE A 228 20.17 7.55 -6.09
CA ILE A 228 19.96 8.70 -7.00
C ILE A 228 18.47 8.86 -7.31
N GLN A 229 17.81 7.76 -7.68
CA GLN A 229 16.38 7.77 -8.00
C GLN A 229 15.53 8.25 -6.81
N MET A 230 15.84 7.81 -5.59
CA MET A 230 15.10 8.21 -4.39
C MET A 230 15.33 9.68 -4.02
N TRP A 231 16.55 10.20 -4.22
CA TRP A 231 16.83 11.62 -4.06
C TRP A 231 16.06 12.46 -5.08
N ASP A 232 15.98 12.02 -6.34
CA ASP A 232 15.19 12.71 -7.37
C ASP A 232 13.71 12.74 -7.01
N PHE A 233 13.16 11.62 -6.51
CA PHE A 233 11.78 11.57 -6.03
C PHE A 233 11.54 12.46 -4.81
N ALA A 234 12.47 12.53 -3.86
CA ALA A 234 12.36 13.39 -2.69
C ALA A 234 12.38 14.87 -3.07
N ASN A 235 13.32 15.26 -3.94
CA ASN A 235 13.45 16.63 -4.45
C ASN A 235 12.24 17.06 -5.29
N ALA A 236 11.62 16.12 -6.00
CA ALA A 236 10.38 16.34 -6.75
C ALA A 236 9.11 16.33 -5.87
N GLY A 237 9.23 16.04 -4.57
CA GLY A 237 8.09 15.90 -3.66
C GLY A 237 7.20 14.69 -3.94
N VAL A 238 7.69 13.69 -4.68
CA VAL A 238 6.97 12.43 -4.95
C VAL A 238 6.89 11.57 -3.69
N ILE A 239 7.98 11.57 -2.91
CA ILE A 239 8.10 10.97 -1.60
C ILE A 239 8.31 12.05 -0.54
N THR A 240 7.63 11.94 0.59
CA THR A 240 7.73 12.87 1.72
C THR A 240 7.97 12.13 3.03
N GLY A 241 8.51 12.86 4.00
CA GLY A 241 8.55 12.43 5.40
C GLY A 241 7.66 13.35 6.22
N TYR A 242 6.72 12.80 6.98
CA TYR A 242 5.76 13.56 7.81
C TYR A 242 4.91 14.58 7.03
N GLY A 243 4.57 14.28 5.78
CA GLY A 243 3.80 15.14 4.89
C GLY A 243 4.54 16.39 4.37
N GLU A 244 5.83 16.52 4.64
CA GLU A 244 6.64 17.65 4.18
C GLU A 244 7.32 17.34 2.84
N ALA A 245 6.96 18.12 1.82
CA ALA A 245 7.62 18.10 0.52
C ALA A 245 9.04 18.62 0.66
N GLY A 246 10.04 17.81 0.28
CA GLY A 246 11.44 18.21 0.26
C GLY A 246 11.77 19.21 -0.86
N TYR A 247 11.13 20.39 -0.90
CA TYR A 247 11.58 21.46 -1.78
C TYR A 247 12.82 22.13 -1.17
N GLY A 248 13.98 21.68 -1.63
CA GLY A 248 15.28 22.07 -1.07
C GLY A 248 15.71 21.11 0.03
N SER A 249 16.58 20.17 -0.33
CA SER A 249 17.33 19.30 0.58
C SER A 249 16.54 18.43 1.56
N GLY A 250 15.51 17.69 1.10
CA GLY A 250 15.05 16.41 1.69
C GLY A 250 15.12 16.24 3.22
N HIS A 251 14.76 17.26 4.00
CA HIS A 251 15.25 17.40 5.38
C HIS A 251 14.69 16.37 6.37
N ASN A 252 13.60 15.70 6.01
CA ASN A 252 12.92 14.74 6.87
C ASN A 252 13.00 13.30 6.32
N LEU A 253 13.90 13.01 5.38
CA LEU A 253 14.12 11.66 4.86
C LEU A 253 15.58 11.23 5.06
N GLN A 254 15.78 10.01 5.57
CA GLN A 254 17.05 9.31 5.52
C GLN A 254 17.01 8.32 4.35
N ILE A 255 17.84 8.55 3.34
CA ILE A 255 18.00 7.66 2.18
C ILE A 255 19.41 7.07 2.25
N ARG A 256 19.52 5.74 2.39
CA ARG A 256 20.81 5.05 2.53
C ARG A 256 20.80 3.66 1.90
N LEU A 257 21.99 3.13 1.66
CA LEU A 257 22.16 1.71 1.37
C LEU A 257 22.26 0.93 2.67
N VAL A 258 21.63 -0.24 2.68
CA VAL A 258 21.72 -1.19 3.78
C VAL A 258 22.02 -2.56 3.20
N GLU A 259 23.05 -3.19 3.76
CA GLU A 259 23.45 -4.56 3.41
C GLU A 259 22.76 -5.57 4.33
N GLY A 260 22.72 -6.83 3.90
CA GLY A 260 22.19 -7.89 4.75
C GLY A 260 20.67 -7.90 4.81
N TYR A 261 19.99 -7.64 3.69
CA TYR A 261 18.57 -7.94 3.56
C TYR A 261 18.35 -9.12 2.60
N PHE A 262 17.44 -10.01 2.99
CA PHE A 262 17.03 -11.15 2.18
C PHE A 262 15.72 -10.85 1.45
N LEU A 263 15.74 -10.84 0.11
CA LEU A 263 14.54 -10.69 -0.72
C LEU A 263 14.66 -11.65 -1.91
N ASN A 264 13.55 -12.31 -2.26
CA ASN A 264 13.48 -13.28 -3.35
C ASN A 264 14.56 -14.38 -3.30
N GLY A 265 14.86 -14.90 -2.11
CA GLY A 265 15.81 -16.00 -2.00
C GLY A 265 17.29 -15.58 -2.00
N SER A 266 17.61 -14.28 -2.00
CA SER A 266 19.00 -13.80 -2.08
C SER A 266 19.27 -12.67 -1.09
N TRP A 267 20.47 -12.68 -0.52
CA TRP A 267 21.01 -11.56 0.25
C TRP A 267 21.54 -10.50 -0.69
N GLY A 268 21.17 -9.25 -0.46
CA GLY A 268 21.62 -8.15 -1.29
C GLY A 268 21.68 -6.82 -0.58
N VAL A 269 22.06 -5.81 -1.35
CA VAL A 269 22.00 -4.41 -0.97
C VAL A 269 20.59 -3.89 -1.27
N MET A 270 20.00 -3.17 -0.31
CA MET A 270 18.76 -2.45 -0.50
C MET A 270 18.96 -0.96 -0.30
N THR A 271 18.18 -0.18 -1.02
CA THR A 271 17.97 1.23 -0.70
C THR A 271 16.86 1.34 0.33
N GLU A 272 17.21 1.84 1.51
CA GLU A 272 16.28 2.12 2.60
C GLU A 272 15.94 3.61 2.61
N VAL A 273 14.63 3.91 2.67
CA VAL A 273 14.11 5.25 2.90
C VAL A 273 13.27 5.24 4.17
N THR A 274 13.62 6.11 5.13
CA THR A 274 12.87 6.32 6.37
C THR A 274 12.68 7.80 6.62
N ALA A 275 11.71 8.16 7.45
CA ALA A 275 11.51 9.56 7.85
C ALA A 275 12.32 9.91 9.11
N ILE A 276 12.95 11.08 9.10
CA ILE A 276 13.65 11.65 10.24
C ILE A 276 12.69 12.64 10.90
N PRO A 277 12.32 12.46 12.19
CA PRO A 277 11.50 13.43 12.90
C PRO A 277 12.20 14.79 12.95
N GLU A 278 11.43 15.87 12.83
CA GLU A 278 11.98 17.22 12.94
C GLU A 278 12.79 17.41 14.24
N PRO A 279 13.90 18.18 14.20
CA PRO A 279 14.72 18.45 15.38
C PRO A 279 13.93 19.02 16.57
N ALA A 280 12.88 19.81 16.33
CA ALA A 280 12.03 20.35 17.37
C ALA A 280 11.25 19.25 18.12
N THR A 281 10.74 18.26 17.38
CA THR A 281 10.08 17.07 17.94
C THR A 281 11.05 16.25 18.80
N MET A 282 12.27 16.05 18.31
CA MET A 282 13.33 15.36 19.05
C MET A 282 13.72 16.12 20.33
N MET A 283 13.80 17.45 20.26
CA MET A 283 14.10 18.30 21.41
C MET A 283 13.00 18.26 22.47
N LEU A 284 11.73 18.27 22.05
CA LEU A 284 10.57 18.16 22.94
C LEU A 284 10.54 16.80 23.65
N LEU A 285 10.83 15.70 22.95
CA LEU A 285 10.95 14.37 23.55
C LEU A 285 12.11 14.31 24.57
N GLY A 286 13.26 14.92 24.24
CA GLY A 286 14.38 15.06 25.16
C GLY A 286 14.04 15.86 26.42
N LEU A 287 13.34 16.99 26.28
CA LEU A 287 12.91 17.81 27.42
C LEU A 287 11.84 17.11 28.26
N GLY A 288 10.88 16.42 27.62
CA GLY A 288 9.83 15.67 28.32
C GLY A 288 10.39 14.52 29.15
N SER A 289 11.34 13.77 28.61
CA SER A 289 12.03 12.69 29.34
C SER A 289 12.84 13.22 30.52
N LEU A 290 13.53 14.35 30.38
CA LEU A 290 14.22 15.03 31.49
C LEU A 290 13.27 15.45 32.62
N ILE A 291 12.09 16.00 32.28
CA ILE A 291 11.06 16.38 33.27
C ILE A 291 10.53 15.15 34.02
N LEU A 292 10.32 14.02 33.33
CA LEU A 292 9.88 12.77 33.95
C LEU A 292 10.92 12.18 34.90
N VAL A 293 12.20 12.22 34.54
CA VAL A 293 13.31 11.78 35.41
C VAL A 293 13.39 12.65 36.67
N LYS A 294 13.22 13.98 36.53
CA LYS A 294 13.24 14.90 37.67
C LYS A 294 12.07 14.70 38.64
N ARG A 295 10.91 14.22 38.17
CA ARG A 295 9.74 13.92 39.02
C ARG A 295 9.84 12.61 39.80
N LYS A 296 10.72 11.69 39.38
CA LYS A 296 10.94 10.40 40.08
C LYS A 296 12.04 10.46 41.14
N LYS A 297 12.78 11.57 41.22
CA LYS A 297 13.73 11.87 42.29
C LYS A 297 13.09 12.83 43.27
#